data_AF-A0ABC8SZK0-F1
#
_entry.id   AF-A0ABC8SZK0-F1
#
_cell.length_a   1.000
_cell.length_b   1.000
_cell.length_c   1.000
_cell.angle_alpha   90.00
_cell.angle_beta   90.00
_cell.angle_gamma   90.00
#
_symmetry.space_group_name_H-M   'P 1'
#
loop_
_entity.id
_entity.type
_entity.pdbx_description
1 polymer ?
#
loop_
_entity_poly.entity_id
_entity_poly.type
_entity_poly.pdbx_seq_one_letter_code
_entity_poly.pdbx_strand_id
1 'polypeptide(L)'
;MASLHFAFSSFSLSWISNLPEEILDSKSPTWNKGMIHYTGGSKEVYVAYAVQFAKDLETFLNARAEELVGGGLMALLISTVPNVMNSSETTTESEIDPLGSCLMVRNADKL
;
A
#
# COMPACT_ATOMS: atom_id res chain seq x y z
N MET A 1 20.20 8.37 -21.47
CA MET A 1 21.04 7.17 -21.70
C MET A 1 20.75 6.22 -20.55
N ALA A 2 20.24 5.03 -20.85
CA ALA A 2 20.08 3.99 -19.86
C ALA A 2 21.45 3.60 -19.28
N SER A 3 21.52 3.34 -17.98
CA SER A 3 22.77 3.16 -17.24
C SER A 3 22.73 2.04 -16.19
N LEU A 4 21.54 1.60 -15.79
CA LEU A 4 21.38 0.54 -14.81
C LEU A 4 21.45 -0.83 -15.49
N HIS A 5 22.39 -1.66 -15.03
CA HIS A 5 22.48 -3.07 -15.45
C HIS A 5 21.63 -3.97 -14.56
N PHE A 6 21.49 -3.57 -13.29
CA PHE A 6 20.71 -4.28 -12.28
C PHE A 6 20.03 -3.28 -11.37
N ALA A 7 18.72 -3.43 -11.18
CA ALA A 7 17.95 -2.69 -10.19
C ALA A 7 17.45 -3.66 -9.11
N PHE A 8 17.57 -3.25 -7.84
CA PHE A 8 17.05 -4.01 -6.71
C PHE A 8 16.19 -3.12 -5.84
N SER A 9 15.03 -3.64 -5.46
CA SER A 9 14.11 -2.96 -4.55
C SER A 9 13.56 -3.97 -3.55
N SER A 10 13.62 -3.62 -2.26
CA SER A 10 13.25 -4.52 -1.17
C SER A 10 12.37 -3.80 -0.18
N PHE A 11 11.16 -4.29 0.03
CA PHE A 11 10.18 -3.81 1.01
C PHE A 11 9.85 -2.30 0.92
N SER A 12 10.10 -1.67 -0.23
CA SER A 12 9.83 -0.25 -0.46
C SER A 12 8.57 -0.02 -1.30
N LEU A 13 8.20 -0.96 -2.18
CA LEU A 13 7.05 -0.81 -3.07
C LEU A 13 5.70 -0.88 -2.34
N SER A 14 5.67 -1.34 -1.09
CA SER A 14 4.46 -1.27 -0.24
C SER A 14 4.11 0.15 0.21
N TRP A 15 5.03 1.10 0.07
CA TRP A 15 4.78 2.51 0.36
C TRP A 15 4.16 3.19 -0.87
N ILE A 16 2.85 3.40 -0.83
CA ILE A 16 2.14 4.17 -1.86
C ILE A 16 2.52 5.65 -1.79
N SER A 17 2.49 6.32 -2.94
CA SER A 17 2.95 7.72 -3.07
C SER A 17 2.01 8.71 -2.38
N ASN A 18 0.72 8.38 -2.33
CA ASN A 18 -0.33 9.22 -1.75
C ASN A 18 -1.43 8.33 -1.15
N LEU A 19 -2.24 8.90 -0.26
CA LEU A 19 -3.48 8.25 0.17
C LEU A 19 -4.49 8.24 -0.98
N PRO A 20 -5.28 7.16 -1.15
CA PRO A 20 -6.39 7.17 -2.11
C PRO A 20 -7.36 8.30 -1.77
N GLU A 21 -7.69 9.16 -2.74
CA GLU A 21 -8.56 10.33 -2.49
C GLU A 21 -9.95 9.91 -2.00
N GLU A 22 -10.42 8.75 -2.48
CA GLU A 22 -11.73 8.20 -2.16
C GLU A 22 -11.87 7.91 -0.66
N ILE A 23 -10.78 7.56 0.03
CA ILE A 23 -10.84 7.22 1.47
C ILE A 23 -10.82 8.44 2.38
N LEU A 24 -10.68 9.65 1.84
CA LEU A 24 -10.58 10.90 2.60
C LEU A 24 -11.93 11.59 2.80
N ASP A 25 -12.95 11.24 2.01
CA ASP A 25 -14.28 11.82 2.15
C ASP A 25 -15.10 11.07 3.20
N SER A 26 -15.32 11.72 4.35
CA SER A 26 -16.18 11.22 5.44
C SER A 26 -17.63 10.89 5.06
N LYS A 27 -18.09 11.35 3.90
CA LYS A 27 -19.43 11.05 3.36
C LYS A 27 -19.43 9.89 2.37
N SER A 28 -18.26 9.42 1.95
CA SER A 28 -18.12 8.34 0.97
C SER A 28 -18.23 6.96 1.63
N PRO A 29 -18.79 5.95 0.94
CA PRO A 29 -18.73 4.55 1.38
C PRO A 29 -17.30 4.00 1.54
N THR A 30 -16.31 4.68 0.98
CA THR A 30 -14.87 4.38 1.13
C THR A 30 -14.23 5.04 2.35
N TRP A 31 -14.98 5.78 3.18
CA TRP A 31 -14.42 6.43 4.37
C TRP A 31 -13.84 5.41 5.35
N ASN A 32 -12.53 5.45 5.55
CA ASN A 32 -11.82 4.48 6.39
C ASN A 32 -11.85 4.86 7.88
N LYS A 33 -13.06 5.04 8.44
CA LYS A 33 -13.25 5.57 9.80
C LYS A 33 -12.58 4.68 10.84
N GLY A 34 -11.76 5.29 11.70
CA GLY A 34 -11.23 4.57 12.86
C GLY A 34 -10.01 3.68 12.55
N MET A 35 -9.56 3.64 11.30
CA MET A 35 -8.47 2.79 10.82
C MET A 35 -7.39 3.63 10.17
N ILE A 36 -6.14 3.17 10.27
CA ILE A 36 -4.97 3.86 9.71
C ILE A 36 -4.47 3.22 8.40
N HIS A 37 -5.12 2.13 7.96
CA HIS A 37 -4.71 1.31 6.83
C HIS A 37 -5.91 0.55 6.24
N TYR A 38 -5.75 -0.12 5.10
CA TYR A 38 -6.83 -0.87 4.45
C TYR A 38 -7.22 -2.18 5.15
N THR A 39 -6.35 -2.68 6.02
CA THR A 39 -6.56 -3.94 6.75
C THR A 39 -7.73 -3.81 7.72
N GLY A 40 -8.67 -4.76 7.64
CA GLY A 40 -9.95 -4.69 8.37
C GLY A 40 -10.98 -3.73 7.76
N GLY A 41 -10.65 -3.06 6.65
CA GLY A 41 -11.51 -2.10 5.98
C GLY A 41 -12.65 -2.72 5.16
N SER A 42 -13.48 -1.86 4.55
CA SER A 42 -14.49 -2.33 3.60
C SER A 42 -13.84 -2.72 2.28
N LYS A 43 -14.56 -3.51 1.46
CA LYS A 43 -14.09 -3.88 0.11
C LYS A 43 -13.73 -2.65 -0.72
N GLU A 44 -14.47 -1.57 -0.57
CA GLU A 44 -14.26 -0.32 -1.28
C GLU A 44 -12.93 0.35 -0.85
N VAL A 45 -12.56 0.28 0.44
CA VAL A 45 -11.24 0.73 0.93
C VAL A 45 -10.14 -0.11 0.30
N TYR A 46 -10.25 -1.45 0.30
CA TYR A 46 -9.26 -2.33 -0.34
C TYR A 46 -9.06 -1.97 -1.82
N VAL A 47 -10.16 -1.75 -2.57
CA VAL A 47 -10.11 -1.38 -3.98
C VAL A 47 -9.41 -0.03 -4.18
N ALA A 48 -9.69 0.98 -3.36
CA ALA A 48 -9.05 2.29 -3.46
C ALA A 48 -7.53 2.20 -3.27
N TYR A 49 -7.06 1.45 -2.26
CA TYR A 49 -5.63 1.19 -2.07
C TYR A 49 -5.01 0.42 -3.23
N ALA A 50 -5.71 -0.58 -3.78
CA ALA A 50 -5.22 -1.37 -4.92
C ALA A 50 -5.07 -0.51 -6.19
N VAL A 51 -6.00 0.41 -6.45
CA VAL A 51 -5.92 1.36 -7.58
C VAL A 51 -4.72 2.28 -7.43
N GLN A 52 -4.51 2.85 -6.24
CA GLN A 52 -3.37 3.73 -5.98
C GLN A 52 -2.03 2.97 -6.10
N PHE A 53 -1.95 1.75 -5.54
CA PHE A 53 -0.77 0.88 -5.68
C PHE A 53 -0.47 0.54 -7.15
N ALA A 54 -1.49 0.23 -7.95
CA ALA A 54 -1.30 -0.08 -9.36
C ALA A 54 -0.71 1.11 -10.14
N LYS A 55 -1.20 2.32 -9.87
CA LYS A 55 -0.68 3.57 -10.45
C LYS A 55 0.78 3.84 -10.05
N ASP A 56 1.11 3.62 -8.78
CA ASP A 56 2.47 3.82 -8.27
C ASP A 56 3.44 2.80 -8.84
N LEU A 57 3.03 1.52 -8.93
CA LEU A 57 3.82 0.45 -9.52
C LEU A 57 4.06 0.69 -11.01
N GLU A 58 3.03 1.10 -11.76
CA GLU A 58 3.18 1.46 -13.18
C GLU A 58 4.19 2.60 -13.36
N THR A 59 4.09 3.65 -12.54
CA THR A 59 5.02 4.79 -12.56
C THR A 59 6.46 4.34 -12.27
N PHE A 60 6.64 3.51 -11.24
CA PHE A 60 7.95 2.94 -10.88
C PHE A 60 8.53 2.11 -12.04
N LEU A 61 7.74 1.20 -12.61
CA LEU A 61 8.17 0.32 -13.70
C LEU A 61 8.52 1.11 -14.95
N ASN A 62 7.73 2.12 -15.31
CA ASN A 62 8.02 3.01 -16.44
C ASN A 62 9.35 3.75 -16.24
N ALA A 63 9.59 4.31 -15.05
CA ALA A 63 10.86 4.96 -14.75
C ALA A 63 12.04 3.98 -14.80
N ARG A 64 11.89 2.75 -14.27
CA ARG A 64 12.94 1.72 -14.35
C ARG A 64 13.20 1.26 -15.79
N ALA A 65 12.19 1.24 -16.65
CA ALA A 65 12.35 0.88 -18.06
C ALA A 65 13.23 1.89 -18.82
N GLU A 66 13.15 3.18 -18.51
CA GLU A 66 14.00 4.21 -19.12
C GLU A 66 15.45 4.17 -18.62
N GLU A 67 15.66 3.72 -17.38
CA GLU A 67 16.98 3.70 -16.75
C GLU A 67 17.76 2.40 -17.00
N LEU A 68 17.06 1.27 -17.21
CA LEU A 68 17.66 -0.04 -17.46
C LEU A 68 18.22 -0.16 -18.87
N VAL A 69 19.45 -0.68 -18.98
CA VAL A 69 20.06 -0.99 -20.27
C VAL A 69 19.33 -2.16 -20.95
N GLY A 70 19.50 -2.29 -22.27
CA GLY A 70 19.00 -3.47 -22.99
C GLY A 70 19.57 -4.76 -22.39
N GLY A 71 18.69 -5.66 -21.94
CA GLY A 71 19.08 -6.90 -21.24
C GLY A 71 19.39 -6.74 -19.75
N GLY A 72 19.23 -5.53 -19.19
CA GLY A 72 19.31 -5.30 -17.74
C GLY A 72 18.24 -6.06 -16.97
N LEU A 73 18.51 -6.31 -15.69
CA LEU A 73 17.62 -7.09 -14.82
C LEU A 73 17.09 -6.24 -13.66
N MET A 74 15.92 -6.62 -13.15
CA MET A 74 15.34 -6.04 -11.96
C MET A 74 14.82 -7.13 -11.04
N ALA A 75 15.21 -7.07 -9.78
CA ALA A 75 14.71 -7.95 -8.73
C ALA A 75 13.91 -7.14 -7.70
N LEU A 76 12.69 -7.59 -7.43
CA LEU A 76 11.75 -6.94 -6.52
C LEU A 76 11.37 -7.91 -5.40
N LEU A 77 11.60 -7.49 -4.16
CA LEU A 77 11.08 -8.15 -2.97
C LEU A 77 9.95 -7.29 -2.39
N ILE A 78 8.72 -7.79 -2.51
CA ILE A 78 7.49 -7.04 -2.20
C ILE A 78 6.68 -7.80 -1.15
N SER A 79 6.16 -7.09 -0.14
CA SER A 79 5.17 -7.64 0.79
C SER A 79 3.87 -7.92 0.05
N THR A 80 3.40 -9.16 0.09
CA THR A 80 2.14 -9.57 -0.55
C THR A 80 1.26 -10.31 0.46
N VAL A 81 -0.05 -10.23 0.25
CA VAL A 81 -1.02 -10.99 1.04
C VAL A 81 -1.35 -12.28 0.29
N PRO A 82 -1.25 -13.47 0.91
CA PRO A 82 -1.64 -14.73 0.29
C PRO A 82 -3.13 -14.76 -0.07
N ASN A 83 -3.46 -15.34 -1.23
CA ASN A 83 -4.85 -15.43 -1.73
C ASN A 83 -5.79 -16.33 -0.88
N VAL A 84 -5.27 -17.08 0.10
CA VAL A 84 -6.02 -18.16 0.80
C VAL A 84 -5.86 -18.12 2.33
N MET A 85 -5.67 -16.96 2.96
CA MET A 85 -5.67 -16.87 4.44
C MET A 85 -6.82 -16.03 4.96
N ASN A 86 -7.41 -16.50 6.06
CA ASN A 86 -8.23 -15.67 6.94
C ASN A 86 -7.41 -14.45 7.34
N SER A 87 -8.00 -13.25 7.28
CA SER A 87 -7.31 -11.95 7.40
C SER A 87 -6.26 -11.90 8.53
N SER A 88 -6.56 -12.54 9.66
CA SER A 88 -5.79 -12.57 10.90
C SER A 88 -4.35 -13.12 10.85
N GLU A 89 -3.87 -13.69 9.75
CA GLU A 89 -2.53 -14.30 9.66
C GLU A 89 -1.53 -13.54 8.76
N THR A 90 -1.88 -12.34 8.29
CA THR A 90 -0.96 -11.56 7.45
C THR A 90 0.04 -10.76 8.29
N THR A 91 1.31 -10.73 7.87
CA THR A 91 2.37 -9.93 8.52
C THR A 91 1.98 -8.45 8.60
N THR A 92 1.31 -7.94 7.57
CA THR A 92 0.84 -6.55 7.50
C THR A 92 -0.22 -6.23 8.56
N GLU A 93 -1.18 -7.12 8.84
CA GLU A 93 -2.15 -6.89 9.94
C GLU A 93 -1.44 -6.86 11.30
N SER A 94 -0.52 -7.79 11.55
CA SER A 94 0.17 -7.89 12.83
C SER A 94 1.02 -6.68 13.20
N GLU A 95 1.54 -5.96 12.21
CA GLU A 95 2.35 -4.74 12.41
C GLU A 95 1.48 -3.49 12.52
N ILE A 96 0.42 -3.39 11.72
CA ILE A 96 -0.39 -2.18 11.59
C ILE A 96 -1.37 -2.01 12.77
N ASP A 97 -1.91 -3.10 13.32
CA ASP A 97 -2.90 -3.04 14.41
C ASP A 97 -2.35 -2.39 15.69
N PRO A 98 -1.13 -2.73 16.17
CA PRO A 98 -0.50 -2.01 17.28
C PRO A 98 -0.30 -0.51 16.99
N LEU A 99 0.12 -0.15 15.77
CA LEU A 99 0.27 1.26 15.38
C LEU A 99 -1.08 1.98 15.38
N GLY A 100 -2.13 1.35 14.86
CA GLY A 100 -3.48 1.88 14.85
C GLY A 100 -3.97 2.18 16.25
N SER A 101 -3.74 1.27 17.20
CA SER A 101 -4.12 1.45 18.61
C SER A 101 -3.43 2.64 19.28
N CYS A 102 -2.19 2.95 18.89
CA CYS A 102 -1.44 4.10 19.42
C CYS A 102 -1.85 5.43 18.79
N LEU A 103 -2.11 5.44 17.48
CA LEU A 103 -2.37 6.67 16.71
C LEU A 103 -3.85 7.08 16.75
N MET A 104 -4.74 6.10 16.81
CA MET A 104 -6.17 6.31 17.00
C MET A 104 -6.44 6.44 18.49
N VAL A 105 -6.02 7.57 19.09
CA VAL A 105 -6.50 7.95 20.42
C VAL A 105 -8.02 7.85 20.36
N ARG A 106 -8.58 6.94 21.15
CA ARG A 106 -10.03 6.84 21.32
C ARG A 106 -10.50 8.24 21.73
N ASN A 107 -11.13 8.96 20.82
CA ASN A 107 -12.01 10.08 21.15
C ASN A 107 -13.26 9.50 21.87
N ALA A 108 -13.04 8.77 22.95
CA ALA A 108 -13.99 8.70 24.03
C ALA A 108 -13.96 10.10 24.64
N ASP A 109 -15.11 10.75 24.67
CA ASP A 109 -15.34 12.09 25.22
C ASP A 109 -15.06 13.25 24.25
N LYS A 110 -15.86 13.33 23.18
CA LYS A 110 -16.55 14.57 22.72
C LYS A 110 -17.34 14.31 21.43
N LEU A 111 -18.62 13.99 21.59
CA LEU A 111 -19.79 14.68 21.00
C LEU A 111 -21.07 14.01 21.53
#